data_AF-A0A2N2R612-F1
#
_entry.id   AF-A0A2N2R612-F1
#
_cell.length_a   1.000
_cell.length_b   1.000
_cell.length_c   1.000
_cell.angle_alpha   90.00
_cell.angle_beta   90.00
_cell.angle_gamma   90.00
#
_symmetry.space_group_name_H-M   'P 1'
#
loop_
_entity.id
_entity.type
_entity.pdbx_description
1 polymer ?
#
loop_
_entity_poly.entity_id
_entity_poly.type
_entity_poly.pdbx_seq_one_letter_code
_entity_poly.pdbx_strand_id
1 'polypeptide(L)'
;MADIPERELEETRAALAPTLEATAAILPWVAAPRKARFDPKLNERWIAAGKRLAAAWSERHGAGADDVRPAIFSLYAIAIETADANCLRLGEALASAADRLEEGAPPRLIAAMAAAIECLSEAEGLEHPAFPERASHFAKRLEAAAATANPDERSVVLDALFVDEASEQIQLMHDALAALPPDAYALATESLKLAQQAELLEIWGVMHLARQLSECIKQHAADLDNATVRQEVQNRLETLSSTIATVNR
;
A
#
# COMPACT_ATOMS: atom_id res chain seq x y z
N MET A 1 17.85 26.39 -46.43
CA MET A 1 17.79 27.13 -45.15
C MET A 1 17.60 28.58 -45.51
N ALA A 2 16.41 29.15 -45.26
CA ALA A 2 16.16 30.56 -45.51
C ALA A 2 16.97 31.38 -44.49
N ASP A 3 17.76 32.31 -45.00
CA ASP A 3 18.58 33.24 -44.24
C ASP A 3 17.62 34.25 -43.57
N ILE A 4 17.45 34.16 -42.25
CA ILE A 4 16.57 35.08 -41.52
C ILE A 4 17.29 36.43 -41.48
N PRO A 5 16.72 37.52 -42.03
CA PRO A 5 17.40 38.80 -42.08
C PRO A 5 17.66 39.32 -40.67
N GLU A 6 18.91 39.66 -40.35
CA GLU A 6 19.32 40.17 -39.02
C GLU A 6 18.47 41.36 -38.52
N ARG A 7 17.91 42.15 -39.44
CA ARG A 7 16.97 43.24 -39.13
C ARG A 7 15.68 42.78 -38.46
N GLU A 8 15.12 41.64 -38.87
CA GLU A 8 13.90 41.11 -38.26
C GLU A 8 14.15 40.66 -36.81
N LEU A 9 15.36 40.21 -36.50
CA LEU A 9 15.79 39.84 -35.15
C LEU A 9 16.02 41.07 -34.26
N GLU A 10 16.56 42.16 -34.79
CA GLU A 10 16.72 43.41 -34.06
C GLU A 10 15.37 44.09 -33.77
N GLU A 11 14.45 44.10 -34.75
CA GLU A 11 13.10 44.63 -34.56
C GLU A 11 12.28 43.82 -33.56
N THR A 12 12.36 42.49 -33.61
CA THR A 12 11.71 41.63 -32.61
C THR A 12 12.34 41.76 -31.22
N ARG A 13 13.67 41.93 -31.11
CA ARG A 13 14.32 42.24 -29.83
C ARG A 13 13.89 43.60 -29.27
N ALA A 14 13.80 44.62 -30.12
CA ALA A 14 13.34 45.95 -29.71
C ALA A 14 11.87 45.94 -29.28
N ALA A 15 11.02 45.17 -29.97
CA ALA A 15 9.61 45.01 -29.62
C ALA A 15 9.41 44.24 -28.30
N LEU A 16 10.29 43.28 -27.98
CA LEU A 16 10.22 42.48 -26.76
C LEU A 16 10.95 43.12 -25.55
N ALA A 17 11.85 44.08 -25.79
CA ALA A 17 12.62 44.74 -24.74
C ALA A 17 11.77 45.31 -23.59
N PRO A 18 10.62 46.00 -23.83
CA PRO A 18 9.79 46.52 -22.74
C PRO A 18 9.19 45.41 -21.87
N THR A 19 8.81 44.28 -22.48
CA THR A 19 8.25 43.12 -21.77
C THR A 19 9.33 42.40 -20.96
N LEU A 20 10.54 42.29 -21.51
CA LEU A 20 11.69 41.69 -20.81
C LEU A 20 12.15 42.57 -19.64
N GLU A 21 12.19 43.89 -19.82
CA GLU A 21 12.49 44.85 -18.75
C GLU A 21 11.42 44.83 -17.65
N ALA A 22 10.13 44.79 -18.03
CA ALA A 22 9.04 44.66 -17.07
C ALA A 22 9.11 43.32 -16.30
N THR A 23 9.44 42.22 -16.97
CA THR A 23 9.62 40.90 -16.34
C THR A 23 10.82 40.90 -15.41
N ALA A 24 11.94 41.50 -15.83
CA ALA A 24 13.14 41.67 -15.02
C ALA A 24 12.89 42.56 -13.78
N ALA A 25 12.06 43.59 -13.90
CA ALA A 25 11.68 44.47 -12.80
C ALA A 25 10.79 43.76 -11.75
N ILE A 26 9.99 42.77 -12.18
CA ILE A 26 9.08 42.01 -11.29
C ILE A 26 9.79 40.82 -10.63
N LEU A 27 10.82 40.25 -11.26
CA LEU A 27 11.57 39.10 -10.74
C LEU A 27 12.03 39.24 -9.28
N PRO A 28 12.58 40.38 -8.81
CA PRO A 28 12.95 40.56 -7.40
C PRO A 28 11.77 40.48 -6.41
N TRP A 29 10.57 40.86 -6.85
CA TRP A 29 9.35 40.84 -6.03
C TRP A 29 8.72 39.45 -5.99
N VAL A 30 8.84 38.68 -7.07
CA VAL A 30 8.44 37.27 -7.13
C VAL A 30 9.45 36.37 -6.40
N ALA A 31 10.73 36.73 -6.46
CA ALA A 31 11.83 35.96 -5.87
C ALA A 31 12.09 36.30 -4.40
N ALA A 32 11.22 37.05 -3.71
CA ALA A 32 11.40 37.35 -2.29
C ALA A 32 11.54 36.03 -1.51
N PRO A 33 12.75 35.71 -1.01
CA PRO A 33 12.99 34.40 -0.42
C PRO A 33 12.13 34.29 0.84
N ARG A 34 11.26 33.27 0.87
CA ARG A 34 10.44 32.98 2.04
C ARG A 34 11.37 32.87 3.24
N LYS A 35 11.07 33.61 4.31
CA LYS A 35 11.84 33.52 5.56
C LYS A 35 11.85 32.06 6.01
N ALA A 36 13.05 31.49 6.16
CA ALA A 36 13.23 30.14 6.67
C ALA A 36 12.52 29.99 8.03
N ARG A 37 11.81 28.88 8.19
CA ARG A 37 11.11 28.54 9.43
C ARG A 37 12.08 28.02 10.48
N PHE A 38 13.14 27.34 10.04
CA PHE A 38 14.13 26.66 10.87
C PHE A 38 15.53 27.21 10.63
N ASP A 39 16.42 27.01 11.60
CA ASP A 39 17.85 27.26 11.41
C ASP A 39 18.38 26.35 10.27
N PRO A 40 19.12 26.89 9.29
CA PRO A 40 19.67 26.10 8.18
C PRO A 40 20.48 24.88 8.64
N LYS A 41 21.29 25.02 9.70
CA LYS A 41 22.11 23.91 10.24
C LYS A 41 21.24 22.83 10.87
N LEU A 42 20.11 23.22 11.47
CA LEU A 42 19.13 22.28 12.02
C LEU A 42 18.44 21.51 10.88
N ASN A 43 18.07 22.19 9.80
CA ASN A 43 17.48 21.54 8.62
C ASN A 43 18.48 20.59 7.92
N GLU A 44 19.76 20.98 7.79
CA GLU A 44 20.82 20.12 7.25
C GLU A 44 20.97 18.84 8.08
N ARG A 45 20.98 18.95 9.41
CA ARG A 45 21.03 17.79 10.31
C ARG A 45 19.80 16.91 10.17
N TRP A 46 18.61 17.49 10.05
CA TRP A 46 17.37 16.75 9.81
C TRP A 46 17.44 15.94 8.51
N ILE A 47 17.84 16.57 7.40
CA ILE A 47 17.98 15.91 6.10
C ILE A 47 19.01 14.76 6.18
N ALA A 48 20.15 15.00 6.84
CA ALA A 48 21.17 13.97 7.01
C ALA A 48 20.65 12.78 7.85
N ALA A 49 19.92 13.04 8.93
CA ALA A 49 19.30 12.01 9.76
C ALA A 49 18.21 11.23 9.00
N GLY A 50 17.37 11.92 8.22
CA GLY A 50 16.37 11.29 7.35
C GLY A 50 16.99 10.34 6.32
N LYS A 51 18.06 10.77 5.66
CA LYS A 51 18.83 9.92 4.72
C LYS A 51 19.47 8.71 5.41
N ARG A 52 20.03 8.91 6.60
CA ARG A 52 20.60 7.80 7.39
C ARG A 52 19.52 6.78 7.76
N LEU A 53 18.34 7.25 8.16
CA LEU A 53 17.21 6.38 8.48
C LEU A 53 16.73 5.62 7.24
N ALA A 54 16.65 6.27 6.07
CA ALA A 54 16.31 5.59 4.81
C ALA A 54 17.32 4.52 4.40
N ALA A 55 18.62 4.77 4.60
CA ALA A 55 19.67 3.77 4.37
C ALA A 55 19.50 2.58 5.32
N ALA A 56 19.42 2.82 6.63
CA ALA A 56 19.21 1.77 7.64
C ALA A 56 17.95 0.94 7.36
N TRP A 57 16.86 1.59 6.95
CA TRP A 57 15.62 0.91 6.58
C TRP A 57 15.79 0.01 5.34
N SER A 58 16.55 0.44 4.35
CA SER A 58 16.78 -0.33 3.12
C SER A 58 17.70 -1.53 3.35
N GLU A 59 18.70 -1.39 4.21
CA GLU A 59 19.71 -2.40 4.51
C GLU A 59 19.22 -3.45 5.54
N ARG A 60 18.06 -3.23 6.16
CA ARG A 60 17.53 -4.05 7.27
C ARG A 60 17.43 -5.56 6.98
N HIS A 61 17.25 -5.93 5.71
CA HIS A 61 17.12 -7.33 5.28
C HIS A 61 18.46 -8.02 5.04
N GLY A 62 19.55 -7.25 4.92
CA GLY A 62 20.89 -7.76 4.65
C GLY A 62 21.79 -7.78 5.89
N ALA A 63 21.94 -6.63 6.55
CA ALA A 63 22.84 -6.45 7.69
C ALA A 63 22.14 -6.59 9.07
N GLY A 64 20.82 -6.80 9.07
CA GLY A 64 19.98 -6.78 10.27
C GLY A 64 19.28 -5.43 10.50
N ALA A 65 18.24 -5.41 11.34
CA ALA A 65 17.43 -4.22 11.60
C ALA A 65 17.97 -3.33 12.74
N ASP A 66 19.12 -3.70 13.33
CA ASP A 66 19.67 -3.07 14.54
C ASP A 66 19.98 -1.57 14.37
N ASP A 67 20.28 -1.13 13.15
CA ASP A 67 20.58 0.28 12.84
C ASP A 67 19.34 1.16 12.68
N VAL A 68 18.15 0.57 12.53
CA VAL A 68 16.90 1.33 12.32
C VAL A 68 16.54 2.13 13.57
N ARG A 69 16.53 1.50 14.74
CA ARG A 69 16.18 2.17 16.00
C ARG A 69 17.13 3.33 16.33
N PRO A 70 18.47 3.16 16.32
CA PRO A 70 19.41 4.26 16.54
C PRO A 70 19.22 5.43 15.56
N ALA A 71 18.90 5.14 14.29
CA ALA A 71 18.62 6.19 13.30
C ALA A 71 17.33 6.96 13.61
N ILE A 72 16.27 6.28 14.07
CA ILE A 72 15.03 6.92 14.52
C ILE A 72 15.29 7.81 15.74
N PHE A 73 15.99 7.34 16.76
CA PHE A 73 16.30 8.15 17.94
C PHE A 73 17.22 9.34 17.63
N SER A 74 18.11 9.19 16.66
CA SER A 74 18.93 10.32 16.17
C SER A 74 18.07 11.41 15.53
N LEU A 75 17.07 11.01 14.73
CA LEU A 75 16.10 11.95 14.16
C LEU A 75 15.21 12.58 15.24
N TYR A 76 14.76 11.79 16.21
CA TYR A 76 13.91 12.26 17.30
C TYR A 76 14.62 13.28 18.20
N ALA A 77 15.92 13.10 18.45
CA ALA A 77 16.73 14.09 19.13
C ALA A 77 16.71 15.47 18.42
N ILE A 78 16.80 15.46 17.09
CA ILE A 78 16.70 16.70 16.29
C ILE A 78 15.27 17.26 16.34
N ALA A 79 14.25 16.40 16.32
CA ALA A 79 12.85 16.81 16.46
C ALA A 79 12.59 17.60 17.74
N ILE A 80 13.24 17.24 18.85
CA ILE A 80 13.16 17.96 20.13
C ILE A 80 13.75 19.37 20.01
N GLU A 81 14.85 19.52 19.29
CA GLU A 81 15.52 20.82 19.08
C GLU A 81 14.69 21.79 18.22
N THR A 82 13.76 21.28 17.39
CA THR A 82 12.96 22.15 16.50
C THR A 82 11.88 22.94 17.23
N ALA A 83 11.49 22.50 18.44
CA ALA A 83 10.33 23.00 19.18
C ALA A 83 9.02 23.02 18.35
N ASP A 84 8.92 22.20 17.30
CA ASP A 84 7.74 22.06 16.45
C ASP A 84 6.95 20.80 16.82
N ALA A 85 5.66 20.95 17.06
CA ALA A 85 4.79 19.87 17.50
C ALA A 85 4.66 18.74 16.48
N ASN A 86 4.71 19.04 15.18
CA ASN A 86 4.60 18.01 14.14
C ASN A 86 5.90 17.18 14.05
N CYS A 87 7.06 17.83 14.20
CA CYS A 87 8.34 17.14 14.28
C CYS A 87 8.39 16.18 15.48
N LEU A 88 8.02 16.69 16.66
CA LEU A 88 7.99 15.90 17.91
C LEU A 88 7.07 14.68 17.76
N ARG A 89 5.82 14.91 17.34
CA ARG A 89 4.83 13.84 17.18
C ARG A 89 5.28 12.79 16.17
N LEU A 90 5.86 13.20 15.05
CA LEU A 90 6.40 12.26 14.05
C LEU A 90 7.55 11.42 14.63
N GLY A 91 8.45 12.04 15.40
CA GLY A 91 9.54 11.35 16.08
C GLY A 91 9.05 10.33 17.11
N GLU A 92 8.07 10.70 17.93
CA GLU A 92 7.42 9.81 18.91
C GLU A 92 6.71 8.63 18.23
N ALA A 93 5.98 8.89 17.15
CA ALA A 93 5.28 7.87 16.39
C ALA A 93 6.25 6.87 15.73
N LEU A 94 7.38 7.35 15.20
CA LEU A 94 8.43 6.50 14.66
C LEU A 94 9.11 5.66 15.76
N ALA A 95 9.40 6.24 16.93
CA ALA A 95 9.98 5.51 18.05
C ALA A 95 9.04 4.40 18.53
N SER A 96 7.75 4.72 18.69
CA SER A 96 6.72 3.74 19.09
C SER A 96 6.56 2.63 18.04
N ALA A 97 6.61 2.97 16.76
CA ALA A 97 6.60 2.00 15.67
C ALA A 97 7.84 1.09 15.68
N ALA A 98 9.01 1.62 16.04
CA ALA A 98 10.24 0.84 16.16
C ALA A 98 10.17 -0.17 17.30
N ASP A 99 9.60 0.21 18.46
CA ASP A 99 9.39 -0.72 19.56
C ASP A 99 8.47 -1.87 19.14
N ARG A 100 7.39 -1.54 18.43
CA ARG A 100 6.48 -2.58 17.93
C ARG A 100 7.15 -3.48 16.88
N LEU A 101 8.00 -2.93 16.01
CA LEU A 101 8.72 -3.67 14.98
C LEU A 101 9.58 -4.80 15.55
N GLU A 102 10.16 -4.60 16.74
CA GLU A 102 10.98 -5.61 17.41
C GLU A 102 10.16 -6.73 18.05
N GLU A 103 8.94 -6.45 18.48
CA GLU A 103 8.00 -7.46 18.97
C GLU A 103 7.41 -8.29 17.82
N GLY A 104 7.32 -7.69 16.63
CA GLY A 104 6.86 -8.32 15.40
C GLY A 104 6.63 -7.27 14.31
N ALA A 105 6.81 -7.66 13.05
CA ALA A 105 6.75 -6.73 11.92
C ALA A 105 5.49 -6.95 11.07
N PRO A 106 4.28 -6.54 11.51
CA PRO A 106 3.09 -6.71 10.69
C PRO A 106 3.21 -5.92 9.38
N PRO A 107 2.70 -6.44 8.26
CA PRO A 107 2.84 -5.81 6.95
C PRO A 107 2.36 -4.35 6.92
N ARG A 108 1.27 -4.03 7.65
CA ARG A 108 0.75 -2.66 7.76
C ARG A 108 1.73 -1.71 8.44
N LEU A 109 2.42 -2.16 9.49
CA LEU A 109 3.44 -1.36 10.18
C LEU A 109 4.65 -1.14 9.29
N ILE A 110 5.14 -2.18 8.60
CA ILE A 110 6.23 -2.06 7.63
C ILE A 110 5.87 -1.04 6.54
N ALA A 111 4.65 -1.09 5.99
CA ALA A 111 4.20 -0.14 4.98
C ALA A 111 4.05 1.29 5.53
N ALA A 112 3.61 1.45 6.79
CA ALA A 112 3.53 2.75 7.45
C ALA A 112 4.93 3.36 7.64
N MET A 113 5.88 2.57 8.16
CA MET A 113 7.28 3.00 8.35
C MET A 113 7.95 3.34 7.02
N ALA A 114 7.81 2.49 6.00
CA ALA A 114 8.42 2.73 4.70
C ALA A 114 8.01 4.08 4.10
N ALA A 115 6.71 4.39 4.07
CA ALA A 115 6.25 5.66 3.52
C ALA A 115 6.63 6.88 4.37
N ALA A 116 6.64 6.74 5.70
CA ALA A 116 7.08 7.82 6.59
C ALA A 116 8.56 8.13 6.37
N ILE A 117 9.40 7.10 6.22
CA ILE A 117 10.84 7.22 5.99
C ILE A 117 11.15 7.79 4.60
N GLU A 118 10.38 7.40 3.58
CA GLU A 118 10.49 7.99 2.25
C GLU A 118 10.24 9.50 2.27
N CYS A 119 9.21 9.96 3.00
CA CYS A 119 8.91 11.38 3.18
C CYS A 119 10.04 12.17 3.86
N LEU A 120 10.90 11.50 4.65
CA LEU A 120 12.02 12.14 5.36
C LEU A 120 13.26 12.32 4.46
N SER A 121 13.28 11.74 3.27
CA SER A 121 14.42 11.79 2.34
C SER A 121 14.38 12.99 1.38
N GLU A 122 13.41 13.89 1.57
CA GLU A 122 13.19 15.07 0.73
C GLU A 122 14.32 16.10 0.83
N ALA A 123 14.67 16.72 -0.30
CA ALA A 123 15.79 17.65 -0.39
C ALA A 123 15.61 18.91 0.48
N GLU A 124 14.37 19.38 0.63
CA GLU A 124 14.04 20.58 1.41
C GLU A 124 13.89 20.29 2.91
N GLY A 125 13.80 19.02 3.32
CA GLY A 125 13.66 18.63 4.72
C GLY A 125 12.46 19.27 5.42
N LEU A 126 12.73 19.91 6.56
CA LEU A 126 11.74 20.64 7.37
C LEU A 126 11.16 21.85 6.64
N GLU A 127 11.90 22.42 5.69
CA GLU A 127 11.46 23.61 4.95
C GLU A 127 10.45 23.28 3.85
N HIS A 128 10.25 22.00 3.54
CA HIS A 128 9.27 21.59 2.54
C HIS A 128 7.86 22.15 2.87
N PRO A 129 7.16 22.79 1.91
CA PRO A 129 5.89 23.48 2.18
C PRO A 129 4.83 22.58 2.84
N ALA A 130 4.73 21.33 2.36
CA ALA A 130 3.78 20.34 2.87
C ALA A 130 4.30 19.51 4.07
N PHE A 131 5.44 19.87 4.66
CA PHE A 131 6.02 19.09 5.76
C PHE A 131 5.05 18.91 6.94
N PRO A 132 4.39 19.96 7.48
CA PRO A 132 3.50 19.81 8.64
C PRO A 132 2.35 18.84 8.38
N GLU A 133 1.70 18.94 7.22
CA GLU A 133 0.57 18.08 6.84
C GLU A 133 1.03 16.63 6.67
N ARG A 134 2.18 16.42 6.02
CA ARG A 134 2.76 15.08 5.83
C ARG A 134 3.20 14.47 7.16
N ALA A 135 3.88 15.23 8.01
CA ALA A 135 4.31 14.76 9.33
C ALA A 135 3.11 14.33 10.19
N SER A 136 2.05 15.14 10.24
CA SER A 136 0.81 14.79 10.94
C SER A 136 0.12 13.56 10.34
N HIS A 137 0.05 13.45 9.01
CA HIS A 137 -0.52 12.30 8.33
C HIS A 137 0.24 11.01 8.65
N PHE A 138 1.56 11.02 8.50
CA PHE A 138 2.39 9.84 8.73
C PHE A 138 2.44 9.45 10.21
N ALA A 139 2.51 10.42 11.13
CA ALA A 139 2.42 10.15 12.56
C ALA A 139 1.11 9.41 12.91
N LYS A 140 -0.03 9.93 12.45
CA LYS A 140 -1.34 9.27 12.67
C LYS A 140 -1.38 7.85 12.09
N ARG A 141 -0.76 7.64 10.93
CA ARG A 141 -0.73 6.33 10.27
C ARG A 141 0.17 5.33 11.02
N LEU A 142 1.31 5.79 11.53
CA LEU A 142 2.21 5.00 12.36
C LEU A 142 1.56 4.64 13.70
N GLU A 143 0.94 5.60 14.37
CA GLU A 143 0.18 5.39 15.61
C GLU A 143 -0.91 4.33 15.43
N ALA A 144 -1.71 4.44 14.37
CA ALA A 144 -2.77 3.47 14.07
C ALA A 144 -2.20 2.07 13.77
N ALA A 145 -1.12 1.98 12.99
CA ALA A 145 -0.47 0.71 12.69
C ALA A 145 0.14 0.07 13.95
N ALA A 146 0.81 0.84 14.79
CA ALA A 146 1.42 0.36 16.03
C ALA A 146 0.37 -0.07 17.08
N ALA A 147 -0.78 0.62 17.15
CA ALA A 147 -1.88 0.30 18.06
C ALA A 147 -2.69 -0.94 17.65
N THR A 148 -2.46 -1.49 16.45
CA THR A 148 -3.17 -2.67 15.98
C THR A 148 -2.79 -3.88 16.85
N ALA A 149 -3.75 -4.35 17.65
CA ALA A 149 -3.53 -5.43 18.62
C ALA A 149 -3.34 -6.79 17.95
N ASN A 150 -3.97 -7.02 16.79
CA ASN A 150 -3.86 -8.27 16.03
C ASN A 150 -3.12 -8.05 14.71
N PRO A 151 -1.83 -8.44 14.61
CA PRO A 151 -1.09 -8.40 13.34
C PRO A 151 -1.70 -9.34 12.28
N ASP A 152 -2.48 -10.33 12.71
CA ASP A 152 -3.16 -11.34 11.88
C ASP A 152 -4.59 -10.94 11.46
N GLU A 153 -5.01 -9.69 11.73
CA GLU A 153 -6.35 -9.25 11.36
C GLU A 153 -6.47 -9.16 9.84
N ARG A 154 -7.14 -10.16 9.24
CA ARG A 154 -7.37 -10.24 7.80
C ARG A 154 -8.02 -8.96 7.28
N SER A 155 -7.66 -8.61 6.04
CA SER A 155 -8.22 -7.43 5.41
C SER A 155 -9.69 -7.68 5.08
N VAL A 156 -10.59 -6.95 5.75
CA VAL A 156 -12.04 -6.97 5.46
C VAL A 156 -12.33 -6.71 3.99
N VAL A 157 -11.53 -5.87 3.32
CA VAL A 157 -11.66 -5.61 1.89
C VAL A 157 -11.27 -6.83 1.05
N LEU A 158 -10.20 -7.54 1.40
CA LEU A 158 -9.81 -8.77 0.70
C LEU A 158 -10.83 -9.89 0.93
N ASP A 159 -11.35 -10.00 2.15
CA ASP A 159 -12.40 -10.95 2.49
C ASP A 159 -13.69 -10.68 1.71
N ALA A 160 -14.09 -9.41 1.58
CA ALA A 160 -15.24 -9.02 0.76
C ALA A 160 -15.04 -9.33 -0.73
N LEU A 161 -13.89 -8.97 -1.31
CA LEU A 161 -13.57 -9.28 -2.70
C LEU A 161 -13.56 -10.79 -2.97
N PHE A 162 -12.98 -11.57 -2.05
CA PHE A 162 -13.00 -13.02 -2.13
C PHE A 162 -14.44 -13.57 -2.12
N VAL A 163 -15.29 -13.09 -1.21
CA VAL A 163 -16.70 -13.55 -1.12
C VAL A 163 -17.48 -13.23 -2.39
N ASP A 164 -17.29 -12.05 -2.97
CA ASP A 164 -17.95 -11.65 -4.21
C ASP A 164 -17.53 -12.56 -5.37
N GLU A 165 -16.22 -12.77 -5.58
CA GLU A 165 -15.70 -13.63 -6.65
C GLU A 165 -16.07 -15.10 -6.43
N ALA A 166 -16.02 -15.58 -5.19
CA ALA A 166 -16.42 -16.93 -4.84
C ALA A 166 -17.92 -17.17 -5.09
N SER A 167 -18.76 -16.15 -4.89
CA SER A 167 -20.20 -16.23 -5.19
C SER A 167 -20.45 -16.38 -6.69
N GLU A 168 -19.71 -15.67 -7.53
CA GLU A 168 -19.77 -15.84 -8.99
C GLU A 168 -19.33 -17.25 -9.41
N GLN A 169 -18.23 -17.76 -8.86
CA GLN A 169 -17.76 -19.13 -9.15
C GLN A 169 -18.75 -20.21 -8.68
N ILE A 170 -19.40 -20.01 -7.53
CA ILE A 170 -20.47 -20.90 -7.04
C ILE A 170 -21.65 -20.90 -8.00
N GLN A 171 -22.05 -19.74 -8.53
CA GLN A 171 -23.10 -19.66 -9.53
C GLN A 171 -22.71 -20.41 -10.82
N LEU A 172 -21.49 -20.25 -11.31
CA LEU A 172 -20.98 -20.99 -12.47
C LEU A 172 -21.01 -22.51 -12.24
N MET A 173 -20.66 -22.97 -11.04
CA MET A 173 -20.75 -24.38 -10.67
C MET A 173 -22.20 -24.87 -10.62
N HIS A 174 -23.16 -24.09 -10.12
CA HIS A 174 -24.57 -24.46 -10.19
C HIS A 174 -25.07 -24.57 -11.64
N ASP A 175 -24.69 -23.63 -12.50
CA ASP A 175 -25.06 -23.65 -13.92
C ASP A 175 -24.46 -24.87 -14.63
N ALA A 176 -23.21 -25.21 -14.33
CA ALA A 176 -22.53 -26.41 -14.85
C ALA A 176 -23.19 -27.71 -14.38
N LEU A 177 -23.67 -27.78 -13.14
CA LEU A 177 -24.41 -28.94 -12.61
C LEU A 177 -25.82 -29.06 -13.23
N ALA A 178 -26.43 -27.93 -13.58
CA ALA A 178 -27.76 -27.87 -14.19
C ALA A 178 -27.75 -28.16 -15.71
N ALA A 179 -26.59 -28.08 -16.36
CA ALA A 179 -26.43 -28.40 -17.77
C ALA A 179 -26.85 -29.85 -18.10
N LEU A 180 -27.15 -30.09 -19.39
CA LEU A 180 -27.58 -31.39 -19.91
C LEU A 180 -26.67 -31.81 -21.09
N PRO A 181 -25.71 -32.73 -20.88
CA PRO A 181 -25.31 -33.33 -19.60
C PRO A 181 -24.56 -32.33 -18.68
N PRO A 182 -24.47 -32.58 -17.36
CA PRO A 182 -23.68 -31.77 -16.44
C PRO A 182 -22.22 -31.67 -16.88
N ASP A 183 -21.66 -30.47 -16.79
CA ASP A 183 -20.27 -30.23 -17.16
C ASP A 183 -19.33 -30.54 -15.99
N ALA A 184 -18.91 -31.81 -15.91
CA ALA A 184 -17.97 -32.30 -14.91
C ALA A 184 -16.63 -31.53 -14.93
N TYR A 185 -16.18 -31.12 -16.12
CA TYR A 185 -14.90 -30.43 -16.28
C TYR A 185 -14.98 -29.00 -15.74
N ALA A 186 -16.02 -28.25 -16.09
CA ALA A 186 -16.26 -26.92 -15.55
C ALA A 186 -16.42 -26.97 -14.02
N LEU A 187 -17.24 -27.89 -13.51
CA LEU A 187 -17.42 -28.10 -12.07
C LEU A 187 -16.09 -28.34 -11.32
N ALA A 188 -15.28 -29.29 -11.80
CA ALA A 188 -14.02 -29.62 -11.15
C ALA A 188 -13.00 -28.48 -11.24
N THR A 189 -13.01 -27.73 -12.36
CA THR A 189 -12.10 -26.61 -12.62
C THR A 189 -12.41 -25.41 -11.72
N GLU A 190 -13.67 -24.97 -11.67
CA GLU A 190 -14.08 -23.84 -10.81
C GLU A 190 -13.89 -24.19 -9.32
N SER A 191 -14.22 -25.42 -8.95
CA SER A 191 -13.97 -25.92 -7.59
C SER A 191 -12.49 -25.89 -7.19
N LEU A 192 -11.57 -26.21 -8.12
CA LEU A 192 -10.13 -26.16 -7.84
C LEU A 192 -9.59 -24.72 -7.81
N LYS A 193 -10.07 -23.84 -8.70
CA LYS A 193 -9.72 -22.40 -8.67
C LYS A 193 -10.10 -21.77 -7.34
N LEU A 194 -11.33 -22.02 -6.88
CA LEU A 194 -11.81 -21.54 -5.59
C LEU A 194 -10.93 -22.04 -4.44
N ALA A 195 -10.50 -23.31 -4.48
CA ALA A 195 -9.59 -23.85 -3.48
C ALA A 195 -8.23 -23.13 -3.47
N GLN A 196 -7.66 -22.83 -4.64
CA GLN A 196 -6.38 -22.12 -4.77
C GLN A 196 -6.50 -20.68 -4.25
N GLN A 197 -7.58 -19.98 -4.57
CA GLN A 197 -7.84 -18.63 -4.06
C GLN A 197 -8.00 -18.62 -2.55
N ALA A 198 -8.75 -19.58 -2.00
CA ALA A 198 -8.92 -19.73 -0.57
C ALA A 198 -7.59 -20.06 0.15
N GLU A 199 -6.71 -20.84 -0.47
CA GLU A 199 -5.38 -21.16 0.05
C GLU A 199 -4.47 -19.92 0.13
N LEU A 200 -4.48 -19.07 -0.89
CA LEU A 200 -3.70 -17.82 -0.91
C LEU A 200 -4.13 -16.83 0.19
N LEU A 201 -5.40 -16.89 0.61
CA LEU A 201 -5.97 -16.07 1.67
C LEU A 201 -6.06 -16.80 3.02
N GLU A 202 -5.49 -18.01 3.10
CA GLU A 202 -5.48 -18.85 4.30
C GLU A 202 -6.87 -19.16 4.87
N ILE A 203 -7.89 -19.20 3.99
CA ILE A 203 -9.27 -19.58 4.31
C ILE A 203 -9.38 -21.11 4.22
N TRP A 204 -8.68 -21.79 5.12
CA TRP A 204 -8.47 -23.25 5.07
C TRP A 204 -9.77 -24.05 5.03
N GLY A 205 -10.81 -23.61 5.74
CA GLY A 205 -12.13 -24.27 5.72
C GLY A 205 -12.75 -24.32 4.33
N VAL A 206 -12.74 -23.18 3.61
CA VAL A 206 -13.24 -23.10 2.23
C VAL A 206 -12.35 -23.89 1.28
N MET A 207 -11.02 -23.79 1.44
CA MET A 207 -10.06 -24.56 0.64
C MET A 207 -10.32 -26.07 0.75
N HIS A 208 -10.49 -26.60 1.96
CA HIS A 208 -10.72 -28.04 2.17
C HIS A 208 -12.05 -28.50 1.56
N LEU A 209 -13.13 -27.74 1.75
CA LEU A 209 -14.44 -28.05 1.19
C LEU A 209 -14.42 -28.03 -0.34
N ALA A 210 -13.77 -27.02 -0.93
CA ALA A 210 -13.62 -26.91 -2.38
C ALA A 210 -12.78 -28.08 -2.93
N ARG A 211 -11.67 -28.47 -2.29
CA ARG A 211 -10.92 -29.68 -2.70
C ARG A 211 -11.76 -30.95 -2.61
N GLN A 212 -12.53 -31.12 -1.54
CA GLN A 212 -13.42 -32.27 -1.38
C GLN A 212 -14.51 -32.32 -2.45
N LEU A 213 -15.07 -31.18 -2.83
CA LEU A 213 -16.03 -31.07 -3.93
C LEU A 213 -15.39 -31.49 -5.26
N SER A 214 -14.21 -30.94 -5.61
CA SER A 214 -13.47 -31.29 -6.82
C SER A 214 -13.17 -32.79 -6.90
N GLU A 215 -12.73 -33.41 -5.80
CA GLU A 215 -12.46 -34.85 -5.75
C GLU A 215 -13.74 -35.68 -5.91
N CYS A 216 -14.85 -35.27 -5.28
CA CYS A 216 -16.16 -35.91 -5.47
C CYS A 216 -16.62 -35.87 -6.93
N ILE A 217 -16.46 -34.73 -7.60
CA ILE A 217 -16.82 -34.56 -9.02
C ILE A 217 -15.96 -35.48 -9.90
N LYS A 218 -14.65 -35.54 -9.67
CA LYS A 218 -13.73 -36.41 -10.43
C LYS A 218 -14.07 -37.89 -10.26
N GLN A 219 -14.41 -38.31 -9.05
CA GLN A 219 -14.79 -39.70 -8.77
C GLN A 219 -16.08 -40.12 -9.47
N HIS A 220 -17.03 -39.19 -9.65
CA HIS A 220 -18.33 -39.47 -10.24
C HIS A 220 -18.55 -38.81 -11.61
N ALA A 221 -17.48 -38.42 -12.32
CA ALA A 221 -17.57 -37.62 -13.55
C ALA A 221 -18.46 -38.27 -14.63
N ALA A 222 -18.45 -39.61 -14.73
CA ALA A 222 -19.27 -40.36 -15.68
C ALA A 222 -20.73 -40.55 -15.24
N ASP A 223 -21.03 -40.33 -13.95
CA ASP A 223 -22.32 -40.65 -13.32
C ASP A 223 -23.06 -39.40 -12.80
N LEU A 224 -22.67 -38.19 -13.21
CA LEU A 224 -23.33 -36.94 -12.78
C LEU A 224 -24.79 -36.81 -13.24
N ASP A 225 -25.19 -37.59 -14.25
CA ASP A 225 -26.59 -37.73 -14.66
C ASP A 225 -27.43 -38.57 -13.69
N ASN A 226 -26.80 -39.33 -12.79
CA ASN A 226 -27.50 -40.02 -11.72
C ASN A 226 -28.02 -39.01 -10.69
N ALA A 227 -29.33 -39.00 -10.46
CA ALA A 227 -29.99 -38.10 -9.52
C ALA A 227 -29.38 -38.13 -8.10
N THR A 228 -28.90 -39.29 -7.64
CA THR A 228 -28.30 -39.44 -6.31
C THR A 228 -26.94 -38.73 -6.23
N VAL A 229 -26.10 -38.95 -7.24
CA VAL A 229 -24.77 -38.30 -7.36
C VAL A 229 -24.93 -36.80 -7.52
N ARG A 230 -25.87 -36.38 -8.38
CA ARG A 230 -26.18 -34.95 -8.60
C ARG A 230 -26.61 -34.27 -7.30
N GLN A 231 -27.45 -34.92 -6.50
CA GLN A 231 -27.88 -34.40 -5.21
C GLN A 231 -26.72 -34.32 -4.20
N GLU A 232 -25.80 -35.30 -4.19
CA GLU A 232 -24.62 -35.24 -3.32
C GLU A 232 -23.72 -34.04 -3.67
N VAL A 233 -23.45 -33.83 -4.96
CA VAL A 233 -22.66 -32.69 -5.44
C VAL A 233 -23.35 -31.37 -5.07
N GLN A 234 -24.67 -31.28 -5.26
CA GLN A 234 -25.47 -30.11 -4.88
C GLN A 234 -25.36 -29.80 -3.38
N ASN A 235 -25.50 -30.80 -2.50
CA ASN A 235 -25.40 -30.60 -1.05
C ASN A 235 -24.00 -30.09 -0.62
N ARG A 236 -22.94 -30.58 -1.27
CA ARG A 236 -21.56 -30.12 -1.04
C ARG A 236 -21.37 -28.67 -1.52
N LEU A 237 -21.97 -28.31 -2.65
CA LEU A 237 -21.99 -26.94 -3.16
C LEU A 237 -22.71 -25.97 -2.20
N GLU A 238 -23.85 -26.37 -1.64
CA GLU A 238 -24.58 -25.57 -0.65
C GLU A 238 -23.80 -25.40 0.66
N THR A 239 -23.10 -26.44 1.11
CA THR A 239 -22.22 -26.37 2.28
C THR A 239 -21.05 -25.41 2.04
N LEU A 240 -20.47 -25.45 0.85
CA LEU A 240 -19.40 -24.55 0.44
C LEU A 240 -19.88 -23.09 0.37
N SER A 241 -21.04 -22.85 -0.26
CA SER A 241 -21.67 -21.53 -0.36
C SER A 241 -21.98 -20.92 1.01
N SER A 242 -22.60 -21.69 1.90
CA SER A 242 -22.89 -21.22 3.26
C SER A 242 -21.64 -20.92 4.08
N THR A 243 -20.56 -21.69 3.90
CA THR A 243 -19.27 -21.42 4.55
C THR A 243 -18.64 -20.13 4.04
N ILE A 244 -18.65 -19.90 2.73
CA ILE A 244 -18.15 -18.66 2.11
C ILE A 244 -18.89 -17.44 2.66
N ALA A 245 -20.21 -17.53 2.83
CA ALA A 245 -21.03 -16.44 3.38
C ALA A 245 -20.66 -16.04 4.83
N THR A 246 -19.92 -16.88 5.56
CA THR A 246 -19.42 -16.58 6.91
C THR A 246 -18.06 -15.88 6.94
N VAL A 247 -17.34 -15.81 5.81
CA VAL A 247 -15.99 -15.22 5.73
C VAL A 247 -16.00 -13.71 6.01
N ASN A 248 -17.10 -13.02 5.68
CA ASN A 248 -17.26 -11.57 5.84
C ASN A 248 -18.02 -11.17 7.14
N ARG A 249 -18.12 -12.08 8.13
CA ARG A 249 -18.75 -11.82 9.44
C ARG A 249 -17.69 -11.74 10.53
#